data_AF-A0A2N1RKN1-F1
#
_entry.id   AF-A0A2N1RKN1-F1
#
_cell.length_a   1.000
_cell.length_b   1.000
_cell.length_c   1.000
_cell.angle_alpha   90.00
_cell.angle_beta   90.00
_cell.angle_gamma   90.00
#
_symmetry.space_group_name_H-M   'P 1'
#
loop_
_entity.id
_entity.type
_entity.pdbx_description
1 polymer ?
#
loop_
_entity_poly.entity_id
_entity_poly.type
_entity_poly.pdbx_seq_one_letter_code
_entity_poly.pdbx_strand_id
1 'polypeptide(L)'
;MMFSQEKASVRRMYQHSDKFITAGDTAVMEGFEYFTTPTYKSKTGAVKSRFRMIAHNQGLRGMLRLGRKFLRLAPSIKRNIDQNYHDMEEYFATIEKNRPIQHTPAAIVDAFPNSKLWDDLKSYAWNHHKLLVGFTEVPREYVFEGKAIPFQYALIFAQEMQKEPIEKAPALDAGIEVLTVYNSLGIATNSIANWMRMNFGITCMANHPLGGLIDTVPLAAKAGLGGIGKQGLLITEKFGPRCRISPIFIDQRIFEFTDSKEHEWIHEFCMRCGSCARCCPTSAIYSEAKLTKSYQNNLTQNRYESYDRERCFTSFAATMGCAVCISVCPFSKNPAQYDKMKKIITKG
;
A
#
# COMPACT_ATOMS: atom_id res chain seq x y z
N MET A 1 0.75 -12.17 -18.25
CA MET A 1 0.75 -10.74 -17.81
C MET A 1 1.03 -10.70 -16.30
N MET A 2 1.73 -9.70 -15.77
CA MET A 2 2.20 -9.69 -14.36
C MET A 2 1.10 -9.91 -13.31
N PHE A 3 -0.13 -9.49 -13.59
CA PHE A 3 -1.30 -9.58 -12.70
C PHE A 3 -2.42 -10.49 -13.23
N SER A 4 -2.08 -11.53 -14.00
CA SER A 4 -3.13 -12.43 -14.54
C SER A 4 -3.83 -13.24 -13.46
N GLN A 5 -3.11 -13.69 -12.44
CA GLN A 5 -3.70 -14.45 -11.32
C GLN A 5 -4.64 -13.59 -10.49
N GLU A 6 -4.21 -12.37 -10.12
CA GLU A 6 -5.08 -11.39 -9.45
C GLU A 6 -6.41 -11.21 -10.19
N LYS A 7 -6.36 -10.96 -11.50
CA LYS A 7 -7.58 -10.77 -12.31
C LYS A 7 -8.48 -12.00 -12.31
N ALA A 8 -7.90 -13.21 -12.34
CA ALA A 8 -8.66 -14.45 -12.27
C ALA A 8 -9.32 -14.62 -10.90
N SER A 9 -8.57 -14.45 -9.81
CA SER A 9 -9.09 -14.55 -8.44
C SER A 9 -10.15 -13.50 -8.14
N VAL A 10 -9.98 -12.25 -8.58
CA VAL A 10 -11.00 -11.21 -8.45
C VAL A 10 -12.30 -11.62 -9.15
N ARG A 11 -12.23 -12.17 -10.38
CA ARG A 11 -13.43 -12.67 -11.08
C ARG A 11 -14.15 -13.76 -10.30
N ARG A 12 -13.40 -14.72 -9.74
CA ARG A 12 -13.95 -15.79 -8.88
C ARG A 12 -14.64 -15.21 -7.65
N MET A 13 -14.02 -14.22 -7.01
CA MET A 13 -14.64 -13.53 -5.87
C MET A 13 -15.95 -12.83 -6.23
N TYR A 14 -16.04 -12.20 -7.41
CA TYR A 14 -17.29 -11.60 -7.88
C TYR A 14 -18.38 -12.63 -8.22
N GLN A 15 -18.01 -13.81 -8.72
CA GLN A 15 -18.97 -14.90 -8.97
C GLN A 15 -19.61 -15.43 -7.68
N HIS A 16 -18.95 -15.23 -6.54
CA HIS A 16 -19.40 -15.64 -5.21
C HIS A 16 -19.47 -14.43 -4.26
N SER A 17 -20.03 -13.31 -4.73
CA SER A 17 -20.04 -12.04 -3.98
C SER A 17 -20.75 -12.09 -2.62
N ASP A 18 -21.56 -13.12 -2.34
CA ASP A 18 -22.15 -13.38 -1.03
C ASP A 18 -21.15 -13.95 0.00
N LYS A 19 -19.98 -14.44 -0.47
CA LYS A 19 -18.91 -15.02 0.35
C LYS A 19 -17.68 -14.12 0.48
N PHE A 20 -17.65 -13.01 -0.23
CA PHE A 20 -16.47 -12.14 -0.36
C PHE A 20 -16.82 -10.68 -0.16
N ILE A 21 -15.82 -9.88 0.21
CA ILE A 21 -16.02 -8.46 0.44
C ILE A 21 -15.71 -7.71 -0.86
N THR A 22 -16.76 -7.23 -1.53
CA THR A 22 -16.64 -6.38 -2.72
C THR A 22 -16.52 -4.91 -2.35
N ALA A 23 -15.99 -4.14 -3.31
CA ALA A 23 -15.92 -2.69 -3.25
C ALA A 23 -17.28 -2.06 -2.84
N GLY A 24 -17.22 -1.04 -1.98
CA GLY A 24 -18.39 -0.21 -1.67
C GLY A 24 -18.72 0.77 -2.81
N ASP A 25 -19.89 1.38 -2.75
CA ASP A 25 -20.38 2.28 -3.82
C ASP A 25 -19.50 3.53 -4.02
N THR A 26 -18.74 3.91 -3.00
CA THR A 26 -17.81 5.05 -3.01
C THR A 26 -16.35 4.64 -3.22
N ALA A 27 -16.09 3.37 -3.52
CA ALA A 27 -14.76 2.88 -3.81
C ALA A 27 -14.13 3.60 -5.00
N VAL A 28 -12.83 3.85 -4.93
CA VAL A 28 -12.08 4.48 -6.03
C VAL A 28 -11.38 3.43 -6.87
N MET A 29 -11.12 3.74 -8.14
CA MET A 29 -10.21 2.92 -8.92
C MET A 29 -8.76 3.05 -8.41
N GLU A 30 -8.04 1.93 -8.49
CA GLU A 30 -6.60 1.87 -8.29
C GLU A 30 -5.86 2.87 -9.21
N GLY A 31 -4.86 3.56 -8.65
CA GLY A 31 -4.21 4.68 -9.32
C GLY A 31 -3.49 4.33 -10.62
N PHE A 32 -2.81 3.18 -10.70
CA PHE A 32 -2.15 2.74 -11.92
C PHE A 32 -3.13 2.23 -12.99
N GLU A 33 -4.23 1.59 -12.60
CA GLU A 33 -5.30 1.19 -13.52
C GLU A 33 -5.91 2.41 -14.22
N TYR A 34 -6.14 3.51 -13.51
CA TYR A 34 -6.58 4.77 -14.10
C TYR A 34 -5.68 5.21 -15.28
N PHE A 35 -4.36 5.15 -15.12
CA PHE A 35 -3.40 5.55 -16.16
C PHE A 35 -3.33 4.59 -17.36
N THR A 36 -4.04 3.45 -17.31
CA THR A 36 -4.18 2.53 -18.43
C THR A 36 -5.48 2.71 -19.21
N THR A 37 -6.44 3.49 -18.70
CA THR A 37 -7.75 3.66 -19.32
C THR A 37 -7.71 4.46 -20.63
N PRO A 38 -8.64 4.20 -21.57
CA PRO A 38 -8.79 5.00 -22.78
C PRO A 38 -9.04 6.48 -22.47
N THR A 39 -9.84 6.77 -21.44
CA THR A 39 -10.16 8.14 -20.99
C THR A 39 -8.91 8.93 -20.62
N TYR A 40 -8.01 8.36 -19.81
CA TYR A 40 -6.73 9.03 -19.53
C TYR A 40 -5.85 9.08 -20.79
N LYS A 41 -5.75 7.96 -21.52
CA LYS A 41 -4.88 7.86 -22.69
C LYS A 41 -5.26 8.81 -23.83
N SER A 42 -6.50 9.28 -23.93
CA SER A 42 -6.91 10.25 -24.94
C SER A 42 -6.59 11.70 -24.56
N LYS A 43 -6.35 12.01 -23.28
CA LYS A 43 -6.04 13.38 -22.82
C LYS A 43 -4.75 13.93 -23.44
N THR A 44 -4.76 15.23 -23.71
CA THR A 44 -3.56 16.00 -24.06
C THR A 44 -2.57 15.96 -22.89
N GLY A 45 -1.30 15.66 -23.16
CA GLY A 45 -0.26 15.54 -22.12
C GLY A 45 -0.22 14.19 -21.39
N ALA A 46 -1.13 13.25 -21.70
CA ALA A 46 -1.12 11.92 -21.10
C ALA A 46 0.19 11.18 -21.40
N VAL A 47 0.76 10.54 -20.38
CA VAL A 47 1.95 9.69 -20.51
C VAL A 47 1.65 8.50 -21.42
N LYS A 48 2.16 8.55 -22.66
CA LYS A 48 1.95 7.50 -23.67
C LYS A 48 2.85 6.30 -23.43
N SER A 49 4.14 6.52 -23.16
CA SER A 49 5.13 5.46 -22.90
C SER A 49 6.04 5.83 -21.74
N ARG A 50 5.87 5.12 -20.60
CA ARG A 50 6.78 5.24 -19.46
C ARG A 50 8.21 4.89 -19.85
N PHE A 51 8.39 3.80 -20.59
CA PHE A 51 9.71 3.36 -21.03
C PHE A 51 10.48 4.44 -21.79
N ARG A 52 9.83 5.13 -22.75
CA ARG A 52 10.47 6.23 -23.50
C ARG A 52 10.85 7.40 -22.59
N MET A 53 9.99 7.77 -21.65
CA MET A 53 10.28 8.86 -20.70
C MET A 53 11.47 8.52 -19.79
N ILE A 54 11.53 7.28 -19.30
CA ILE A 54 12.64 6.81 -18.46
C ILE A 54 13.92 6.77 -19.27
N ALA A 55 13.90 6.22 -20.49
CA ALA A 55 15.06 6.15 -21.35
C ALA A 55 15.62 7.54 -21.66
N HIS A 56 14.74 8.50 -21.96
CA HIS A 56 15.11 9.90 -22.15
C HIS A 56 15.73 10.52 -20.89
N ASN A 57 15.11 10.32 -19.72
CA ASN A 57 15.55 10.95 -18.47
C ASN A 57 16.83 10.33 -17.88
N GLN A 58 17.02 9.01 -18.03
CA GLN A 58 18.09 8.26 -17.38
C GLN A 58 19.31 7.99 -18.29
N GLY A 59 19.13 8.13 -19.60
CA GLY A 59 20.13 7.79 -20.61
C GLY A 59 20.54 6.32 -20.59
N LEU A 60 21.54 5.97 -21.42
CA LEU A 60 21.96 4.58 -21.61
C LEU A 60 22.48 3.91 -20.32
N ARG A 61 23.31 4.63 -19.55
CA ARG A 61 23.88 4.10 -18.29
C ARG A 61 22.79 3.82 -17.25
N GLY A 62 21.82 4.71 -17.10
CA GLY A 62 20.70 4.53 -16.19
C GLY A 62 19.80 3.36 -16.62
N MET A 63 19.54 3.23 -17.93
CA MET A 63 18.79 2.09 -18.46
C MET A 63 19.49 0.75 -18.25
N LEU A 64 20.82 0.68 -18.39
CA LEU A 64 21.59 -0.53 -18.08
C LEU A 64 21.53 -0.89 -16.58
N ARG A 65 21.68 0.10 -15.69
CA ARG A 65 21.53 -0.09 -14.24
C ARG A 65 20.12 -0.62 -13.90
N LEU A 66 19.10 0.02 -14.45
CA LEU A 66 17.70 -0.36 -14.24
C LEU A 66 17.41 -1.76 -14.77
N GLY A 67 17.87 -2.08 -15.98
CA GLY A 67 17.72 -3.41 -16.60
C GLY A 67 18.33 -4.51 -15.75
N ARG A 68 19.57 -4.32 -15.26
CA ARG A 68 20.23 -5.29 -14.34
C ARG A 68 19.45 -5.50 -13.05
N LYS A 69 18.92 -4.42 -12.44
CA LYS A 69 18.08 -4.54 -11.24
C LYS A 69 16.76 -5.24 -11.54
N PHE A 70 16.11 -4.88 -12.64
CA PHE A 70 14.84 -5.48 -13.04
C PHE A 70 14.97 -6.98 -13.32
N LEU A 71 16.02 -7.42 -14.02
CA LEU A 71 16.29 -8.85 -14.28
C LEU A 71 16.44 -9.66 -12.98
N ARG A 72 16.96 -9.05 -11.91
CA ARG A 72 17.08 -9.70 -10.59
C ARG A 72 15.77 -9.72 -9.82
N LEU A 73 15.03 -8.62 -9.83
CA LEU A 73 13.85 -8.45 -8.97
C LEU A 73 12.55 -8.97 -9.60
N ALA A 74 12.36 -8.79 -10.91
CA ALA A 74 11.09 -9.09 -11.57
C ALA A 74 10.62 -10.55 -11.41
N PRO A 75 11.48 -11.58 -11.51
CA PRO A 75 11.05 -12.97 -11.26
C PRO A 75 10.57 -13.18 -9.82
N SER A 76 11.25 -12.55 -8.85
CA SER A 76 10.89 -12.64 -7.43
C SER A 76 9.57 -11.89 -7.15
N ILE A 77 9.40 -10.69 -7.69
CA ILE A 77 8.15 -9.93 -7.57
C ILE A 77 6.98 -10.73 -8.16
N LYS A 78 7.13 -11.20 -9.40
CA LYS A 78 6.06 -11.97 -10.06
C LYS A 78 5.69 -13.21 -9.26
N ARG A 79 6.68 -13.99 -8.80
CA ARG A 79 6.44 -15.18 -7.98
C ARG A 79 5.66 -14.85 -6.71
N ASN A 80 6.03 -13.77 -6.01
CA ASN A 80 5.36 -13.39 -4.77
C ASN A 80 3.94 -12.84 -4.98
N ILE A 81 3.69 -12.13 -6.08
CA ILE A 81 2.33 -11.74 -6.50
C ILE A 81 1.49 -12.98 -6.78
N ASP A 82 1.99 -13.92 -7.59
CA ASP A 82 1.25 -15.14 -7.94
C ASP A 82 0.99 -16.01 -6.69
N GLN A 83 1.97 -16.10 -5.78
CA GLN A 83 1.87 -16.88 -4.54
C GLN A 83 0.67 -16.45 -3.68
N ASN A 84 0.40 -15.15 -3.57
CA ASN A 84 -0.74 -14.63 -2.80
C ASN A 84 -2.06 -15.29 -3.18
N TYR A 85 -2.26 -15.49 -4.49
CA TYR A 85 -3.48 -16.06 -5.04
C TYR A 85 -3.40 -17.59 -5.10
N HIS A 86 -2.21 -18.14 -5.37
CA HIS A 86 -1.98 -19.58 -5.35
C HIS A 86 -2.29 -20.20 -3.98
N ASP A 87 -1.90 -19.52 -2.90
CA ASP A 87 -2.20 -19.92 -1.52
C ASP A 87 -3.70 -20.01 -1.22
N MET A 88 -4.54 -19.36 -2.03
CA MET A 88 -6.00 -19.32 -1.87
C MET A 88 -6.73 -20.28 -2.82
N GLU A 89 -6.03 -21.02 -3.68
CA GLU A 89 -6.67 -21.90 -4.68
C GLU A 89 -7.57 -22.97 -4.05
N GLU A 90 -7.13 -23.60 -2.98
CA GLU A 90 -7.93 -24.59 -2.25
C GLU A 90 -9.17 -23.96 -1.59
N TYR A 91 -8.99 -22.76 -1.02
CA TYR A 91 -10.09 -22.00 -0.43
C TYR A 91 -11.15 -21.64 -1.48
N PHE A 92 -10.73 -21.12 -2.64
CA PHE A 92 -11.64 -20.81 -3.73
C PHE A 92 -12.32 -22.07 -4.29
N ALA A 93 -11.57 -23.16 -4.50
CA ALA A 93 -12.11 -24.42 -5.00
C ALA A 93 -13.14 -25.05 -4.04
N THR A 94 -12.99 -24.82 -2.73
CA THR A 94 -13.94 -25.25 -1.70
C THR A 94 -15.27 -24.51 -1.84
N ILE A 95 -15.22 -23.19 -2.02
CA ILE A 95 -16.40 -22.34 -2.25
C ILE A 95 -17.11 -22.73 -3.56
N GLU A 96 -16.36 -22.86 -4.65
CA GLU A 96 -16.92 -23.22 -5.97
C GLU A 96 -17.62 -24.58 -5.99
N LYS A 97 -17.15 -25.52 -5.14
CA LYS A 97 -17.74 -26.85 -4.99
C LYS A 97 -18.80 -26.92 -3.89
N ASN A 98 -19.18 -25.78 -3.29
CA ASN A 98 -20.10 -25.71 -2.15
C ASN A 98 -19.73 -26.66 -0.99
N ARG A 99 -18.42 -26.80 -0.73
CA ARG A 99 -17.90 -27.62 0.38
C ARG A 99 -17.79 -26.78 1.66
N PRO A 100 -17.80 -27.41 2.85
CA PRO A 100 -17.56 -26.71 4.10
C PRO A 100 -16.22 -25.96 4.07
N ILE A 101 -16.25 -24.67 4.41
CA ILE A 101 -15.05 -23.81 4.42
C ILE A 101 -14.25 -24.08 5.69
N GLN A 102 -12.95 -24.31 5.53
CA GLN A 102 -12.03 -24.40 6.66
C GLN A 102 -11.66 -22.98 7.13
N HIS A 103 -12.10 -22.66 8.34
CA HIS A 103 -11.80 -21.41 9.01
C HIS A 103 -10.62 -21.54 9.97
N THR A 104 -10.10 -20.41 10.43
CA THR A 104 -9.13 -20.37 11.53
C THR A 104 -9.63 -21.22 12.72
N PRO A 105 -8.79 -22.08 13.33
CA PRO A 105 -9.22 -23.02 14.38
C PRO A 105 -9.91 -22.31 15.55
N ALA A 106 -10.99 -22.91 16.06
CA ALA A 106 -11.74 -22.37 17.20
C ALA A 106 -10.83 -22.06 18.40
N ALA A 107 -9.86 -22.93 18.71
CA ALA A 107 -8.90 -22.69 19.78
C ALA A 107 -8.06 -21.40 19.63
N ILE A 108 -7.82 -20.93 18.40
CA ILE A 108 -7.14 -19.65 18.15
C ILE A 108 -8.10 -18.47 18.31
N VAL A 109 -9.36 -18.64 17.86
CA VAL A 109 -10.41 -17.63 17.93
C VAL A 109 -10.88 -17.41 19.38
N ASP A 110 -11.13 -18.49 20.11
CA ASP A 110 -11.61 -18.49 21.50
C ASP A 110 -10.57 -17.92 22.48
N ALA A 111 -9.29 -17.86 22.07
CA ALA A 111 -8.22 -17.20 22.81
C ALA A 111 -8.22 -15.67 22.67
N PHE A 112 -9.27 -15.08 22.11
CA PHE A 112 -9.37 -13.64 21.88
C PHE A 112 -9.39 -12.81 23.20
N PRO A 113 -8.63 -11.71 23.29
CA PRO A 113 -7.58 -11.31 22.35
C PRO A 113 -6.32 -12.14 22.56
N ASN A 114 -5.79 -12.73 21.49
CA ASN A 114 -4.63 -13.61 21.57
C ASN A 114 -3.32 -12.80 21.69
N SER A 115 -3.11 -12.21 22.86
CA SER A 115 -2.02 -11.27 23.16
C SER A 115 -0.64 -11.89 23.00
N LYS A 116 -0.48 -13.17 23.39
CA LYS A 116 0.77 -13.90 23.17
C LYS A 116 1.08 -14.04 21.68
N LEU A 117 0.12 -14.48 20.87
CA LEU A 117 0.32 -14.60 19.42
C LEU A 117 0.56 -13.23 18.78
N TRP A 118 -0.07 -12.16 19.29
CA TRP A 118 0.19 -10.79 18.85
C TRP A 118 1.64 -10.37 19.11
N ASP A 119 2.18 -10.65 20.29
CA ASP A 119 3.56 -10.36 20.64
C ASP A 119 4.56 -11.20 19.83
N ASP A 120 4.24 -12.48 19.59
CA ASP A 120 5.00 -13.37 18.72
C ASP A 120 5.01 -12.86 17.28
N LEU A 121 3.86 -12.43 16.76
CA LEU A 121 3.72 -11.85 15.41
C LEU A 121 4.55 -10.56 15.27
N LYS A 122 4.42 -9.61 16.20
CA LYS A 122 5.21 -8.37 16.20
C LYS A 122 6.70 -8.68 16.25
N SER A 123 7.11 -9.61 17.11
CA SER A 123 8.50 -10.04 17.24
C SER A 123 9.00 -10.67 15.95
N TYR A 124 8.22 -11.56 15.34
CA TYR A 124 8.57 -12.20 14.08
C TYR A 124 8.71 -11.16 12.95
N ALA A 125 7.72 -10.29 12.80
CA ALA A 125 7.69 -9.24 11.79
C ALA A 125 8.87 -8.25 11.94
N TRP A 126 9.21 -7.86 13.17
CA TRP A 126 10.32 -6.94 13.43
C TRP A 126 11.69 -7.61 13.30
N ASN A 127 11.86 -8.80 13.88
CA ASN A 127 13.17 -9.46 13.94
C ASN A 127 13.60 -9.98 12.57
N HIS A 128 12.68 -10.58 11.81
CA HIS A 128 13.00 -11.14 10.49
C HIS A 128 12.89 -10.12 9.35
N HIS A 129 11.94 -9.17 9.43
CA HIS A 129 11.56 -8.35 8.27
C HIS A 129 11.57 -6.84 8.51
N LYS A 130 11.81 -6.40 9.75
CA LYS A 130 11.83 -4.97 10.17
C LYS A 130 10.54 -4.23 9.85
N LEU A 131 9.40 -4.87 10.11
CA LEU A 131 8.08 -4.32 9.80
C LEU A 131 7.40 -3.73 11.04
N LEU A 132 6.74 -2.59 10.87
CA LEU A 132 5.67 -2.18 11.78
C LEU A 132 4.42 -3.03 11.49
N VAL A 133 3.58 -3.25 12.51
CA VAL A 133 2.37 -4.07 12.41
C VAL A 133 1.20 -3.33 13.05
N GLY A 134 0.09 -3.23 12.33
CA GLY A 134 -1.21 -2.80 12.83
C GLY A 134 -2.27 -3.84 12.48
N PHE A 135 -3.41 -3.79 13.15
CA PHE A 135 -4.54 -4.68 12.91
C PHE A 135 -5.86 -3.90 12.95
N THR A 136 -6.70 -4.08 11.95
CA THR A 136 -8.00 -3.43 11.86
C THR A 136 -8.97 -4.25 11.01
N GLU A 137 -10.25 -3.93 11.11
CA GLU A 137 -11.24 -4.23 10.07
C GLU A 137 -11.00 -3.38 8.82
N VAL A 138 -11.26 -3.94 7.63
CA VAL A 138 -11.16 -3.29 6.32
C VAL A 138 -12.52 -2.72 5.93
N PRO A 139 -12.67 -1.39 5.89
CA PRO A 139 -13.87 -0.76 5.36
C PRO A 139 -14.03 -1.03 3.86
N ARG A 140 -15.27 -1.26 3.41
CA ARG A 140 -15.56 -1.61 2.00
C ARG A 140 -15.18 -0.50 1.03
N GLU A 141 -15.22 0.76 1.47
CA GLU A 141 -14.79 1.92 0.71
C GLU A 141 -13.27 1.96 0.44
N TYR A 142 -12.48 1.17 1.20
CA TYR A 142 -11.05 1.02 0.94
C TYR A 142 -10.75 -0.10 -0.05
N VAL A 143 -11.69 -0.99 -0.34
CA VAL A 143 -11.55 -1.96 -1.44
C VAL A 143 -11.71 -1.21 -2.76
N PHE A 144 -10.73 -1.30 -3.66
CA PHE A 144 -10.76 -0.56 -4.92
C PHE A 144 -11.93 -1.00 -5.81
N GLU A 145 -12.46 -0.07 -6.60
CA GLU A 145 -13.54 -0.33 -7.57
C GLU A 145 -13.20 -1.52 -8.48
N GLY A 146 -14.15 -2.44 -8.65
CA GLY A 146 -13.93 -3.65 -9.46
C GLY A 146 -13.00 -4.69 -8.83
N LYS A 147 -12.55 -4.49 -7.58
CA LYS A 147 -11.83 -5.48 -6.77
C LYS A 147 -12.71 -6.09 -5.69
N ALA A 148 -12.19 -7.14 -5.06
CA ALA A 148 -12.77 -7.82 -3.92
C ALA A 148 -11.64 -8.37 -3.05
N ILE A 149 -11.90 -8.61 -1.76
CA ILE A 149 -10.97 -9.24 -0.81
C ILE A 149 -11.60 -10.48 -0.18
N PRO A 150 -10.80 -11.47 0.22
CA PRO A 150 -11.31 -12.73 0.75
C PRO A 150 -11.91 -12.55 2.16
N PHE A 151 -11.36 -11.64 2.96
CA PHE A 151 -11.66 -11.52 4.38
C PHE A 151 -11.72 -10.06 4.85
N GLN A 152 -12.51 -9.81 5.88
CA GLN A 152 -12.82 -8.46 6.37
C GLN A 152 -11.76 -7.89 7.32
N TYR A 153 -10.91 -8.71 7.94
CA TYR A 153 -9.87 -8.25 8.85
C TYR A 153 -8.51 -8.22 8.17
N ALA A 154 -7.67 -7.24 8.49
CA ALA A 154 -6.34 -7.14 7.94
C ALA A 154 -5.29 -6.81 8.98
N LEU A 155 -4.17 -7.53 8.91
CA LEU A 155 -2.88 -7.11 9.44
C LEU A 155 -2.21 -6.18 8.42
N ILE A 156 -1.80 -4.99 8.84
CA ILE A 156 -1.16 -4.00 7.98
C ILE A 156 0.31 -3.92 8.37
N PHE A 157 1.18 -4.06 7.37
CA PHE A 157 2.62 -3.99 7.56
C PHE A 157 3.21 -2.77 6.86
N ALA A 158 4.15 -2.09 7.51
CA ALA A 158 4.94 -1.03 6.88
C ALA A 158 6.44 -1.37 6.93
N GLN A 159 7.12 -1.31 5.79
CA GLN A 159 8.57 -1.49 5.67
C GLN A 159 9.25 -0.19 5.27
N GLU A 160 10.38 0.13 5.92
CA GLU A 160 11.18 1.31 5.62
C GLU A 160 11.84 1.23 4.25
N MET A 161 11.86 2.36 3.53
CA MET A 161 12.78 2.64 2.42
C MET A 161 14.03 3.31 2.94
N GLN A 162 15.19 2.85 2.49
CA GLN A 162 16.50 3.36 2.89
C GLN A 162 16.60 4.86 2.63
N LYS A 163 17.10 5.58 3.64
CA LYS A 163 17.18 7.04 3.61
C LYS A 163 18.10 7.55 2.49
N GLU A 164 19.30 6.99 2.38
CA GLU A 164 20.33 7.48 1.45
C GLU A 164 19.90 7.45 -0.04
N PRO A 165 19.28 6.37 -0.57
CA PRO A 165 18.72 6.41 -1.91
C PRO A 165 17.57 7.41 -2.08
N ILE A 166 16.70 7.54 -1.07
CA ILE A 166 15.54 8.44 -1.13
C ILE A 166 15.96 9.91 -1.12
N GLU A 167 17.03 10.27 -0.41
CA GLU A 167 17.57 11.64 -0.40
C GLU A 167 18.03 12.11 -1.79
N LYS A 168 18.39 11.17 -2.67
CA LYS A 168 18.78 11.45 -4.07
C LYS A 168 17.58 11.71 -5.00
N ALA A 169 16.34 11.66 -4.50
CA ALA A 169 15.15 11.95 -5.29
C ALA A 169 15.26 13.30 -6.04
N PRO A 170 14.93 13.36 -7.34
CA PRO A 170 14.24 12.35 -8.14
C PRO A 170 15.17 11.45 -8.99
N ALA A 171 16.44 11.26 -8.59
CA ALA A 171 17.36 10.38 -9.30
C ALA A 171 16.91 8.91 -9.27
N LEU A 172 17.43 8.11 -10.21
CA LEU A 172 17.10 6.69 -10.37
C LEU A 172 17.26 5.86 -9.10
N ASP A 173 18.20 6.22 -8.24
CA ASP A 173 18.49 5.55 -6.98
C ASP A 173 17.24 5.48 -6.07
N ALA A 174 16.44 6.55 -6.01
CA ALA A 174 15.17 6.55 -5.28
C ALA A 174 14.16 5.59 -5.92
N GLY A 175 14.07 5.56 -7.26
CA GLY A 175 13.19 4.63 -7.98
C GLY A 175 13.58 3.15 -7.81
N ILE A 176 14.89 2.85 -7.79
CA ILE A 176 15.42 1.51 -7.53
C ILE A 176 15.11 1.07 -6.10
N GLU A 177 15.23 1.98 -5.13
CA GLU A 177 14.90 1.69 -3.73
C GLU A 177 13.42 1.34 -3.57
N VAL A 178 12.53 2.12 -4.20
CA VAL A 178 11.09 1.81 -4.23
C VAL A 178 10.83 0.39 -4.76
N LEU A 179 11.46 0.01 -5.87
CA LEU A 179 11.30 -1.34 -6.45
C LEU A 179 11.88 -2.43 -5.53
N THR A 180 12.98 -2.13 -4.85
CA THR A 180 13.64 -3.05 -3.91
C THR A 180 12.72 -3.35 -2.74
N VAL A 181 12.11 -2.32 -2.14
CA VAL A 181 11.18 -2.49 -1.01
C VAL A 181 9.88 -3.16 -1.44
N TYR A 182 9.36 -2.90 -2.65
CA TYR A 182 8.22 -3.67 -3.16
C TYR A 182 8.50 -5.17 -3.17
N ASN A 183 9.70 -5.59 -3.59
CA ASN A 183 10.08 -6.99 -3.61
C ASN A 183 10.25 -7.56 -2.19
N SER A 184 11.01 -6.89 -1.32
CA SER A 184 11.27 -7.40 0.03
C SER A 184 10.02 -7.46 0.89
N LEU A 185 9.13 -6.48 0.79
CA LEU A 185 7.88 -6.48 1.53
C LEU A 185 6.90 -7.55 1.02
N GLY A 186 6.87 -7.80 -0.29
CA GLY A 186 6.11 -8.92 -0.85
C GLY A 186 6.58 -10.29 -0.34
N ILE A 187 7.90 -10.48 -0.26
CA ILE A 187 8.50 -11.68 0.36
C ILE A 187 8.11 -11.76 1.85
N ALA A 188 8.21 -10.65 2.57
CA ALA A 188 7.96 -10.62 4.00
C ALA A 188 6.50 -10.96 4.34
N THR A 189 5.51 -10.39 3.64
CA THR A 189 4.10 -10.72 3.89
C THR A 189 3.74 -12.16 3.52
N ASN A 190 4.34 -12.72 2.48
CA ASN A 190 4.20 -14.16 2.19
C ASN A 190 4.83 -15.03 3.28
N SER A 191 6.01 -14.66 3.77
CA SER A 191 6.69 -15.35 4.88
C SER A 191 5.84 -15.35 6.14
N ILE A 192 5.24 -14.22 6.49
CA ILE A 192 4.39 -14.08 7.68
C ILE A 192 3.08 -14.86 7.51
N ALA A 193 2.40 -14.73 6.37
CA ALA A 193 1.17 -15.50 6.11
C ALA A 193 1.43 -17.02 6.16
N ASN A 194 2.56 -17.47 5.60
CA ASN A 194 2.96 -18.87 5.69
C ASN A 194 3.26 -19.30 7.13
N TRP A 195 3.98 -18.48 7.91
CA TRP A 195 4.22 -18.75 9.33
C TRP A 195 2.90 -18.87 10.11
N MET A 196 1.93 -17.99 9.85
CA MET A 196 0.60 -18.04 10.48
C MET A 196 -0.17 -19.32 10.12
N ARG A 197 -0.22 -19.68 8.83
CA ARG A 197 -0.88 -20.90 8.36
C ARG A 197 -0.24 -22.17 8.91
N MET A 198 1.09 -22.28 8.84
CA MET A 198 1.80 -23.52 9.16
C MET A 198 1.91 -23.79 10.67
N ASN A 199 2.01 -22.75 11.50
CA ASN A 199 2.19 -22.93 12.95
C ASN A 199 0.87 -22.88 13.72
N PHE A 200 -0.15 -22.21 13.19
CA PHE A 200 -1.41 -21.97 13.92
C PHE A 200 -2.67 -22.31 13.13
N GLY A 201 -2.55 -22.70 11.86
CA GLY A 201 -3.71 -23.01 11.01
C GLY A 201 -4.56 -21.79 10.65
N ILE A 202 -4.05 -20.56 10.81
CA ILE A 202 -4.83 -19.34 10.57
C ILE A 202 -5.09 -19.17 9.07
N THR A 203 -6.37 -19.08 8.69
CA THR A 203 -6.79 -18.86 7.32
C THR A 203 -6.55 -17.41 6.93
N CYS A 204 -5.62 -17.19 5.98
CA CYS A 204 -5.20 -15.86 5.59
C CYS A 204 -4.63 -15.76 4.17
N MET A 205 -4.72 -14.56 3.58
CA MET A 205 -4.19 -14.21 2.27
C MET A 205 -3.28 -12.99 2.38
N ALA A 206 -2.00 -13.13 2.05
CA ALA A 206 -1.12 -11.99 1.84
C ALA A 206 -1.51 -11.22 0.57
N ASN A 207 -1.28 -9.92 0.52
CA ASN A 207 -1.47 -9.12 -0.69
C ASN A 207 -0.21 -8.32 -0.97
N HIS A 208 0.44 -8.58 -2.10
CA HIS A 208 1.68 -7.93 -2.49
C HIS A 208 1.54 -6.39 -2.54
N PRO A 209 2.55 -5.61 -2.10
CA PRO A 209 2.47 -4.14 -2.06
C PRO A 209 2.43 -3.48 -3.44
N LEU A 210 2.96 -4.15 -4.47
CA LEU A 210 2.88 -3.67 -5.87
C LEU A 210 1.55 -4.10 -6.49
N GLY A 211 0.67 -3.12 -6.77
CA GLY A 211 -0.72 -3.38 -7.16
C GLY A 211 -1.58 -3.53 -5.90
N GLY A 212 -2.54 -4.45 -5.96
CA GLY A 212 -3.33 -4.85 -4.79
C GLY A 212 -4.81 -4.50 -4.89
N LEU A 213 -5.52 -4.92 -3.85
CA LEU A 213 -6.97 -4.94 -3.81
C LEU A 213 -7.58 -3.74 -3.06
N ILE A 214 -6.77 -3.01 -2.29
CA ILE A 214 -7.25 -1.98 -1.35
C ILE A 214 -6.37 -0.71 -1.32
N ASP A 215 -6.95 0.41 -0.88
CA ASP A 215 -6.24 1.63 -0.53
C ASP A 215 -5.52 1.46 0.83
N THR A 216 -4.23 1.16 0.75
CA THR A 216 -3.43 0.78 1.93
C THR A 216 -3.06 1.95 2.84
N VAL A 217 -2.99 3.18 2.32
CA VAL A 217 -2.63 4.36 3.12
C VAL A 217 -3.69 4.69 4.19
N PRO A 218 -4.99 4.85 3.86
CA PRO A 218 -6.00 5.12 4.87
C PRO A 218 -6.23 3.90 5.78
N LEU A 219 -6.05 2.67 5.29
CA LEU A 219 -6.12 1.49 6.14
C LEU A 219 -4.99 1.46 7.18
N ALA A 220 -3.75 1.80 6.80
CA ALA A 220 -2.63 1.87 7.73
C ALA A 220 -2.78 3.01 8.75
N ALA A 221 -3.34 4.13 8.34
CA ALA A 221 -3.65 5.22 9.25
C ALA A 221 -4.74 4.82 10.25
N LYS A 222 -5.82 4.17 9.77
CA LYS A 222 -6.88 3.59 10.62
C LYS A 222 -6.28 2.62 11.64
N ALA A 223 -5.42 1.70 11.21
CA ALA A 223 -4.72 0.73 12.06
C ALA A 223 -3.66 1.34 13.00
N GLY A 224 -3.59 2.67 13.15
CA GLY A 224 -2.70 3.33 14.10
C GLY A 224 -1.20 3.27 13.75
N LEU A 225 -0.82 3.03 12.48
CA LEU A 225 0.59 3.02 12.10
C LEU A 225 1.19 4.42 11.85
N GLY A 226 0.33 5.42 11.65
CA GLY A 226 0.74 6.78 11.34
C GLY A 226 -0.45 7.66 10.94
N GLY A 227 -0.15 8.89 10.52
CA GLY A 227 -1.16 9.83 10.01
C GLY A 227 -0.94 10.14 8.54
N ILE A 228 -1.99 10.55 7.84
CA ILE A 228 -1.91 10.91 6.43
C ILE A 228 -1.36 12.33 6.30
N GLY A 229 -0.18 12.47 5.69
CA GLY A 229 0.43 13.79 5.46
C GLY A 229 -0.20 14.54 4.29
N LYS A 230 0.13 15.82 4.14
CA LYS A 230 -0.32 16.68 3.02
C LYS A 230 -0.02 16.10 1.63
N GLN A 231 1.02 15.27 1.47
CA GLN A 231 1.31 14.59 0.21
C GLN A 231 0.41 13.37 -0.08
N GLY A 232 -0.55 13.04 0.78
CA GLY A 232 -1.42 11.87 0.65
C GLY A 232 -0.75 10.54 0.97
N LEU A 233 0.38 10.55 1.69
CA LEU A 233 1.11 9.36 2.12
C LEU A 233 1.04 9.20 3.64
N LEU A 234 1.13 7.96 4.10
CA LEU A 234 1.29 7.65 5.52
C LEU A 234 2.61 8.25 6.03
N ILE A 235 2.57 8.91 7.19
CA ILE A 235 3.73 9.35 7.95
C ILE A 235 3.71 8.59 9.27
N THR A 236 4.63 7.63 9.40
CA THR A 236 4.83 6.86 10.64
C THR A 236 5.78 7.60 11.57
N GLU A 237 5.72 7.31 12.87
CA GLU A 237 6.70 7.81 13.85
C GLU A 237 8.13 7.38 13.49
N LYS A 238 8.31 6.10 13.14
CA LYS A 238 9.63 5.50 12.97
C LYS A 238 10.28 5.81 11.62
N PHE A 239 9.51 5.77 10.54
CA PHE A 239 10.03 5.86 9.16
C PHE A 239 9.67 7.17 8.46
N GLY A 240 8.87 8.03 9.09
CA GLY A 240 8.23 9.14 8.41
C GLY A 240 7.42 8.61 7.20
N PRO A 241 7.46 9.30 6.04
CA PRO A 241 6.83 8.82 4.81
C PRO A 241 7.70 7.83 4.00
N ARG A 242 8.89 7.44 4.48
CA ARG A 242 9.75 6.48 3.78
C ARG A 242 9.30 5.06 4.05
N CYS A 243 8.06 4.72 3.75
CA CYS A 243 7.60 3.34 3.88
C CYS A 243 6.72 2.88 2.72
N ARG A 244 6.69 1.56 2.55
CA ARG A 244 5.70 0.86 1.72
C ARG A 244 4.82 0.02 2.62
N ILE A 245 3.58 -0.18 2.19
CA ILE A 245 2.52 -0.79 2.99
C ILE A 245 2.00 -2.02 2.27
N SER A 246 1.73 -3.08 3.03
CA SER A 246 1.21 -4.34 2.51
C SER A 246 0.30 -4.99 3.54
N PRO A 247 -0.93 -5.41 3.18
CA PRO A 247 -1.82 -6.10 4.11
C PRO A 247 -1.71 -7.63 4.00
N ILE A 248 -2.09 -8.32 5.08
CA ILE A 248 -2.49 -9.73 5.10
C ILE A 248 -3.94 -9.77 5.58
N PHE A 249 -4.84 -10.29 4.76
CA PHE A 249 -6.25 -10.49 5.12
C PHE A 249 -6.40 -11.77 5.92
N ILE A 250 -7.18 -11.75 7.01
CA ILE A 250 -7.44 -12.91 7.87
C ILE A 250 -8.94 -13.07 8.09
N ASP A 251 -9.43 -14.31 8.16
CA ASP A 251 -10.86 -14.61 8.19
C ASP A 251 -11.55 -14.32 9.54
N GLN A 252 -10.80 -14.36 10.64
CA GLN A 252 -11.32 -14.18 12.00
C GLN A 252 -10.61 -13.04 12.74
N ARG A 253 -11.35 -12.36 13.63
CA ARG A 253 -10.80 -11.37 14.55
C ARG A 253 -10.10 -12.09 15.71
N ILE A 254 -8.79 -12.26 15.61
CA ILE A 254 -7.97 -12.95 16.62
C ILE A 254 -7.13 -11.99 17.50
N PHE A 255 -7.04 -10.72 17.11
CA PHE A 255 -6.29 -9.67 17.83
C PHE A 255 -7.19 -8.46 18.13
N GLU A 256 -6.83 -7.68 19.15
CA GLU A 256 -7.44 -6.36 19.32
C GLU A 256 -7.07 -5.43 18.17
N PHE A 257 -8.00 -4.56 17.78
CA PHE A 257 -7.71 -3.52 16.81
C PHE A 257 -6.71 -2.53 17.38
N THR A 258 -5.76 -2.12 16.54
CA THR A 258 -4.77 -1.09 16.87
C THR A 258 -5.23 0.30 16.45
N ASP A 259 -6.54 0.46 16.23
CA ASP A 259 -7.12 1.71 15.78
C ASP A 259 -6.82 2.85 16.77
N SER A 260 -6.31 3.96 16.24
CA SER A 260 -5.83 5.05 17.10
C SER A 260 -5.94 6.41 16.43
N LYS A 261 -6.24 7.42 17.25
CA LYS A 261 -6.21 8.86 16.89
C LYS A 261 -4.88 9.54 17.22
N GLU A 262 -3.91 8.77 17.72
CA GLU A 262 -2.62 9.28 18.20
C GLU A 262 -1.87 10.14 17.18
N HIS A 263 -2.13 9.92 15.89
CA HIS A 263 -1.41 10.54 14.78
C HIS A 263 -2.20 11.65 14.07
N GLU A 264 -3.41 12.01 14.52
CA GLU A 264 -4.25 13.03 13.88
C GLU A 264 -3.58 14.42 13.82
N TRP A 265 -2.70 14.73 14.79
CA TRP A 265 -1.92 15.98 14.83
C TRP A 265 -1.03 16.20 13.58
N ILE A 266 -0.70 15.13 12.83
CA ILE A 266 0.09 15.24 11.60
C ILE A 266 -0.61 16.10 10.56
N HIS A 267 -1.94 16.09 10.54
CA HIS A 267 -2.71 16.92 9.63
C HIS A 267 -2.41 18.42 9.87
N GLU A 268 -2.56 18.86 11.12
CA GLU A 268 -2.30 20.23 11.54
C GLU A 268 -0.84 20.64 11.29
N PHE A 269 0.12 19.76 11.63
CA PHE A 269 1.52 19.99 11.27
C PHE A 269 1.72 20.20 9.76
N CYS A 270 1.09 19.36 8.94
CA CYS A 270 1.26 19.40 7.49
C CYS A 270 0.64 20.66 6.86
N MET A 271 -0.43 21.19 7.45
CA MET A 271 -1.05 22.45 7.03
C MET A 271 -0.11 23.65 7.23
N ARG A 272 0.68 23.64 8.32
CA ARG A 272 1.71 24.68 8.58
C ARG A 272 3.01 24.44 7.81
N CYS A 273 3.43 23.18 7.64
CA CYS A 273 4.74 22.84 7.08
C CYS A 273 4.84 23.06 5.56
N GLY A 274 3.99 22.40 4.76
CA GLY A 274 3.92 22.55 3.30
C GLY A 274 5.18 22.19 2.48
N SER A 275 6.24 21.61 3.06
CA SER A 275 7.52 21.43 2.35
C SER A 275 7.41 20.54 1.11
N CYS A 276 6.60 19.49 1.17
CA CYS A 276 6.37 18.59 0.05
C CYS A 276 5.72 19.32 -1.14
N ALA A 277 4.76 20.21 -0.88
CA ALA A 277 4.09 20.98 -1.91
C ALA A 277 5.04 21.99 -2.58
N ARG A 278 5.83 22.74 -1.78
CA ARG A 278 6.80 23.71 -2.30
C ARG A 278 7.89 23.08 -3.17
N CYS A 279 8.32 21.86 -2.84
CA CYS A 279 9.39 21.18 -3.57
C CYS A 279 8.88 20.22 -4.67
N CYS A 280 7.56 20.10 -4.87
CA CYS A 280 7.01 19.18 -5.87
C CYS A 280 7.39 19.66 -7.28
N PRO A 281 8.14 18.87 -8.08
CA PRO A 281 8.63 19.32 -9.38
C PRO A 281 7.51 19.56 -10.40
N THR A 282 6.31 19.03 -10.16
CA THR A 282 5.15 19.17 -11.04
C THR A 282 4.00 19.96 -10.40
N SER A 283 4.23 20.55 -9.22
CA SER A 283 3.21 21.29 -8.46
C SER A 283 1.89 20.49 -8.33
N ALA A 284 2.03 19.18 -8.08
CA ALA A 284 0.91 18.26 -8.01
C ALA A 284 0.18 18.32 -6.66
N ILE A 285 0.90 18.61 -5.58
CA ILE A 285 0.34 18.55 -4.21
C ILE A 285 -0.43 19.82 -3.92
N TYR A 286 -1.67 19.68 -3.45
CA TYR A 286 -2.53 20.81 -3.18
C TYR A 286 -2.20 21.51 -1.84
N SER A 287 -2.46 22.81 -1.80
CA SER A 287 -2.38 23.61 -0.56
C SER A 287 -3.43 23.20 0.46
N GLU A 288 -4.57 22.67 0.01
CA GLU A 288 -5.63 22.05 0.80
C GLU A 288 -6.19 20.88 0.01
N ALA A 289 -6.64 19.83 0.70
CA ALA A 289 -7.23 18.69 0.00
C ALA A 289 -8.48 19.16 -0.76
N LYS A 290 -8.60 18.74 -2.03
CA LYS A 290 -9.69 19.18 -2.90
C LYS A 290 -10.69 18.07 -3.07
N LEU A 291 -11.95 18.44 -3.03
CA LEU A 291 -13.03 17.56 -3.43
C LEU A 291 -12.96 17.36 -4.95
N THR A 292 -12.57 16.17 -5.40
CA THR A 292 -12.51 15.84 -6.82
C THR A 292 -13.62 14.85 -7.18
N LYS A 293 -14.22 15.06 -8.36
CA LYS A 293 -15.12 14.07 -8.95
C LYS A 293 -14.28 12.85 -9.30
N SER A 294 -14.66 11.69 -8.80
CA SER A 294 -14.03 10.45 -9.20
C SER A 294 -14.15 10.29 -10.72
N TYR A 295 -13.02 10.03 -11.39
CA TYR A 295 -12.85 10.25 -12.83
C TYR A 295 -13.49 9.18 -13.72
N GLN A 296 -14.31 8.26 -13.17
CA GLN A 296 -14.74 7.06 -13.89
C GLN A 296 -16.23 6.75 -13.92
N ASN A 297 -17.00 7.25 -12.97
CA ASN A 297 -18.45 7.16 -13.07
C ASN A 297 -19.07 8.37 -12.35
N ASN A 298 -20.19 8.89 -12.84
CA ASN A 298 -20.93 9.97 -12.16
C ASN A 298 -21.59 9.50 -10.84
N LEU A 299 -21.27 8.29 -10.37
CA LEU A 299 -21.89 7.57 -9.26
C LEU A 299 -20.99 7.52 -8.02
N THR A 300 -19.67 7.67 -8.19
CA THR A 300 -18.70 7.64 -7.10
C THR A 300 -18.67 9.01 -6.45
N GLN A 301 -18.89 9.01 -5.13
CA GLN A 301 -18.92 10.24 -4.35
C GLN A 301 -17.59 11.00 -4.44
N ASN A 302 -17.74 12.30 -4.36
CA ASN A 302 -16.70 13.28 -4.14
C ASN A 302 -15.71 12.85 -3.04
N ARG A 303 -14.43 12.62 -3.39
CA ARG A 303 -13.35 12.34 -2.42
C ARG A 303 -12.41 13.53 -2.31
N TYR A 304 -11.88 13.75 -1.11
CA TYR A 304 -10.76 14.66 -0.92
C TYR A 304 -9.47 14.04 -1.43
N GLU A 305 -8.92 14.60 -2.51
CA GLU A 305 -7.59 14.28 -3.00
C GLU A 305 -6.56 15.27 -2.46
N SER A 306 -5.41 14.75 -2.04
CA SER A 306 -4.28 15.56 -1.53
C SER A 306 -3.41 16.11 -2.66
N TYR A 307 -3.50 15.54 -3.87
CA TYR A 307 -2.67 15.91 -5.02
C TYR A 307 -3.34 15.56 -6.35
N ASP A 308 -2.93 16.25 -7.41
CA ASP A 308 -3.24 15.95 -8.80
C ASP A 308 -2.44 14.73 -9.26
N ARG A 309 -3.13 13.60 -9.39
CA ARG A 309 -2.51 12.32 -9.78
C ARG A 309 -1.88 12.36 -11.18
N GLU A 310 -2.45 13.09 -12.13
CA GLU A 310 -1.92 13.18 -13.50
C GLU A 310 -0.61 13.98 -13.52
N ARG A 311 -0.57 15.14 -12.84
CA ARG A 311 0.66 15.92 -12.68
C ARG A 311 1.72 15.17 -11.88
N CYS A 312 1.34 14.43 -10.85
CA CYS A 312 2.29 13.60 -10.11
C CYS A 312 2.87 12.50 -11.01
N PHE A 313 2.03 11.88 -11.84
CA PHE A 313 2.41 10.76 -12.68
C PHE A 313 3.40 11.11 -13.78
N THR A 314 3.41 12.35 -14.28
CA THR A 314 4.41 12.77 -15.30
C THR A 314 5.85 12.64 -14.78
N SER A 315 6.13 13.18 -13.60
CA SER A 315 7.45 13.04 -12.95
C SER A 315 7.72 11.60 -12.54
N PHE A 316 6.73 10.94 -11.91
CA PHE A 316 6.85 9.53 -11.53
C PHE A 316 7.23 8.63 -12.71
N ALA A 317 6.58 8.82 -13.86
CA ALA A 317 6.82 8.07 -15.07
C ALA A 317 8.21 8.33 -15.64
N ALA A 318 8.72 9.57 -15.60
CA ALA A 318 10.04 9.92 -16.11
C ALA A 318 11.18 9.37 -15.23
N THR A 319 10.97 9.26 -13.92
CA THR A 319 12.07 9.04 -12.97
C THR A 319 12.10 7.62 -12.38
N MET A 320 11.19 6.72 -12.80
CA MET A 320 10.99 5.41 -12.17
C MET A 320 10.56 5.50 -10.69
N GLY A 321 9.92 6.61 -10.30
CA GLY A 321 9.55 6.93 -8.92
C GLY A 321 10.18 8.25 -8.50
N CYS A 322 9.37 9.31 -8.39
CA CYS A 322 9.86 10.67 -8.12
C CYS A 322 10.35 10.83 -6.67
N ALA A 323 9.49 10.52 -5.69
CA ALA A 323 9.81 10.52 -4.26
C ALA A 323 10.35 11.84 -3.65
N VAL A 324 10.35 12.97 -4.37
CA VAL A 324 10.80 14.27 -3.82
C VAL A 324 9.99 14.67 -2.59
N CYS A 325 8.67 14.48 -2.61
CA CYS A 325 7.81 14.76 -1.45
C CYS A 325 8.17 13.93 -0.21
N ILE A 326 8.69 12.72 -0.40
CA ILE A 326 9.18 11.85 0.66
C ILE A 326 10.53 12.36 1.16
N SER A 327 11.47 12.64 0.26
CA SER A 327 12.82 13.13 0.58
C SER A 327 12.81 14.43 1.39
N VAL A 328 11.97 15.40 1.01
CA VAL A 328 11.96 16.72 1.66
C VAL A 328 11.18 16.76 2.98
N CYS A 329 10.39 15.73 3.29
CA CYS A 329 9.60 15.70 4.52
C CYS A 329 10.51 15.79 5.76
N PRO A 330 10.22 16.66 6.75
CA PRO A 330 11.03 16.76 7.97
C PRO A 330 11.17 15.43 8.72
N PHE A 331 10.08 14.63 8.79
CA PHE A 331 10.09 13.31 9.41
C PHE A 331 10.83 12.26 8.58
N SER A 332 11.05 12.52 7.29
CA SER A 332 11.99 11.73 6.51
C SER A 332 13.42 12.09 6.92
N LYS A 333 13.80 13.37 6.83
CA LYS A 333 15.18 13.79 7.13
C LYS A 333 15.63 13.42 8.54
N ASN A 334 14.75 13.57 9.52
CA ASN A 334 15.05 13.28 10.92
C ASN A 334 13.80 12.77 11.65
N PRO A 335 13.65 11.44 11.82
CA PRO A 335 12.54 10.86 12.58
C PRO A 335 12.42 11.40 14.01
N ALA A 336 13.50 11.84 14.65
CA ALA A 336 13.45 12.44 15.99
C ALA A 336 12.66 13.76 16.05
N GLN A 337 12.32 14.38 14.91
CA GLN A 337 11.42 15.53 14.88
C GLN A 337 9.97 15.16 15.18
N TYR A 338 9.59 13.88 15.07
CA TYR A 338 8.22 13.41 15.24
C TYR A 338 7.64 13.81 16.60
N ASP A 339 8.26 13.35 17.70
CA ASP A 339 7.80 13.65 19.06
C ASP A 339 7.89 15.13 19.40
N LYS A 340 8.92 15.81 18.88
CA LYS A 340 9.09 17.25 19.08
C LYS A 340 7.91 18.01 18.47
N MET A 341 7.54 17.70 17.23
CA MET A 341 6.42 18.36 16.55
C MET A 341 5.08 17.95 17.15
N LYS A 342 4.90 16.68 17.53
CA LYS A 342 3.71 16.21 18.26
C LYS A 342 3.45 17.08 19.49
N LYS A 343 4.45 17.26 20.35
CA LYS A 343 4.34 18.08 21.56
C LYS A 343 4.04 19.56 21.28
N ILE A 344 4.56 20.11 20.19
CA ILE A 344 4.31 21.52 19.83
C ILE A 344 2.86 21.70 19.33
N ILE A 345 2.40 20.78 18.48
CA ILE A 345 1.07 20.87 17.85
C ILE A 345 -0.05 20.50 18.82
N THR A 346 0.17 19.59 19.76
CA THR A 346 -0.88 19.19 20.71
C THR A 346 -1.02 20.12 21.91
N LYS A 347 -0.05 21.02 22.15
CA LYS A 347 -0.06 21.96 23.28
C LYS A 347 -0.48 23.39 22.91
N GLY A 348 -0.45 23.74 21.63
CA GLY A 348 -0.79 25.08 21.13
C GLY A 348 -1.83 24.99 20.05
#